data_AF-A0A661XT57-F1
#
_entry.id   AF-A0A661XT57-F1
#
_cell.length_a   1.000
_cell.length_b   1.000
_cell.length_c   1.000
_cell.angle_alpha   90.00
_cell.angle_beta   90.00
_cell.angle_gamma   90.00
#
_symmetry.space_group_name_H-M   'P 1'
#
loop_
_entity.id
_entity.type
_entity.pdbx_description
1 polymer ?
#
loop_
_entity_poly.entity_id
_entity_poly.type
_entity_poly.pdbx_seq_one_letter_code
_entity_poly.pdbx_strand_id
1 'polypeptide(L)'
;TLEIIPVRQYIFEKTSNVYVAADGVFGEFFVEQGQYVIKGAKIYSMINNITGKLVNQIAKESGRVHDVVAKNEGDLITKGEMLFISTEEIFDPNTDISQLPYIPFTNPAVKFEIYTELVERNRLIVNVIEVRDVASTNPMRNEENEANSKKPLRFGSRTEVTTAGNWE
;
A
#
# COMPACT_ATOMS: atom_id res chain seq x y z
N THR A 1 -1.35 22.85 -2.83
CA THR A 1 -0.03 22.28 -2.49
C THR A 1 -0.19 20.78 -2.51
N LEU A 2 0.66 20.04 -3.22
CA LEU A 2 0.65 18.57 -3.13
C LEU A 2 1.01 18.23 -1.68
N GLU A 3 0.16 17.44 -1.02
CA GLU A 3 0.38 16.99 0.35
C GLU A 3 1.63 16.09 0.36
N ILE A 4 2.64 16.45 1.15
CA ILE A 4 3.88 15.67 1.26
C ILE A 4 3.61 14.55 2.26
N ILE A 5 3.36 13.35 1.75
CA ILE A 5 3.20 12.14 2.56
C ILE A 5 4.60 11.56 2.83
N PRO A 6 4.99 11.28 4.09
CA PRO A 6 6.24 10.60 4.38
C PRO A 6 6.31 9.25 3.66
N VAL A 7 7.47 8.93 3.05
CA VAL A 7 7.68 7.68 2.29
C VAL A 7 7.34 6.45 3.13
N ARG A 8 7.65 6.46 4.44
CA ARG A 8 7.26 5.38 5.36
C ARG A 8 5.76 5.21 5.40
N GLN A 9 4.99 6.29 5.57
CA GLN A 9 3.53 6.20 5.59
C GLN A 9 2.98 5.68 4.27
N TYR A 10 3.52 6.15 3.14
CA TYR A 10 3.11 5.70 1.81
C TYR A 10 3.34 4.19 1.57
N ILE A 11 4.43 3.62 2.09
CA ILE A 11 4.78 2.21 1.90
C ILE A 11 4.10 1.31 2.94
N PHE A 12 4.02 1.76 4.20
CA PHE A 12 3.65 0.91 5.34
C PHE A 12 2.16 0.99 5.69
N GLU A 13 1.48 2.06 5.30
CA GLU A 13 0.09 2.29 5.66
C GLU A 13 -0.79 2.37 4.42
N LYS A 14 -1.86 1.60 4.43
CA LYS A 14 -2.96 1.79 3.50
C LYS A 14 -3.98 2.71 4.13
N THR A 15 -4.14 3.89 3.54
CA THR A 15 -5.14 4.88 3.98
C THR A 15 -6.42 4.73 3.18
N SER A 16 -7.55 4.68 3.89
CA SER A 16 -8.89 4.53 3.33
C SER A 16 -9.83 5.57 3.93
N ASN A 17 -10.32 6.48 3.08
CA ASN A 17 -11.31 7.47 3.49
C ASN A 17 -12.71 6.85 3.51
N VAL A 18 -13.44 7.08 4.60
CA VAL A 18 -14.82 6.62 4.74
C VAL A 18 -15.76 7.79 4.47
N TYR A 19 -16.64 7.59 3.50
CA TYR A 19 -17.59 8.59 3.04
C TYR A 19 -19.03 8.18 3.30
N VAL A 20 -19.89 9.18 3.41
CA VAL A 20 -21.34 9.02 3.41
C VAL A 20 -21.80 8.35 2.11
N ALA A 21 -22.51 7.23 2.23
CA ALA A 21 -22.95 6.40 1.10
C ALA A 21 -24.09 7.02 0.28
N ALA A 22 -24.97 7.80 0.91
CA ALA A 22 -26.13 8.42 0.28
C ALA A 22 -26.62 9.64 1.09
N ASP A 23 -27.45 10.49 0.48
CA ASP A 23 -28.09 11.59 1.20
C ASP A 23 -29.07 11.07 2.24
N GLY A 24 -29.10 11.68 3.42
CA GLY A 24 -29.90 11.18 4.51
C GLY A 24 -29.77 11.97 5.81
N VAL A 25 -30.24 11.33 6.86
CA VAL A 25 -30.09 11.77 8.25
C VAL A 25 -29.13 10.82 8.94
N PHE A 26 -28.10 11.36 9.58
CA PHE A 26 -27.13 10.60 10.37
C PHE A 26 -27.81 9.97 11.59
N GLY A 27 -27.49 8.69 11.84
CA GLY A 27 -27.87 8.00 13.07
C GLY A 27 -26.74 8.10 14.09
N GLU A 28 -25.90 7.07 14.15
CA GLU A 28 -24.77 6.99 15.08
C GLU A 28 -23.52 6.42 14.40
N PHE A 29 -22.36 6.66 15.01
CA PHE A 29 -21.16 5.89 14.73
C PHE A 29 -21.16 4.60 15.55
N PHE A 30 -20.71 3.50 14.94
CA PHE A 30 -20.43 2.24 15.64
C PHE A 30 -18.93 2.07 15.94
N VAL A 31 -18.15 3.14 15.73
CA VAL A 31 -16.70 3.14 15.83
C VAL A 31 -16.23 4.40 16.56
N GLU A 32 -15.10 4.27 17.24
CA GLU A 32 -14.46 5.37 17.97
C GLU A 32 -13.06 5.69 17.41
N GLN A 33 -12.58 6.90 17.66
CA GLN A 33 -11.22 7.28 17.30
C GLN A 33 -10.19 6.35 17.96
N GLY A 34 -9.27 5.82 17.17
CA GLY A 34 -8.26 4.86 17.59
C GLY A 34 -8.73 3.41 17.62
N GLN A 35 -10.02 3.12 17.42
CA GLN A 35 -10.53 1.75 17.35
C GLN A 35 -10.04 1.05 16.08
N TYR A 36 -9.64 -0.22 16.21
CA TYR A 36 -9.38 -1.08 15.07
C TYR A 36 -10.67 -1.79 14.62
N VAL A 37 -10.98 -1.68 13.33
CA VAL A 37 -12.21 -2.19 12.72
C VAL A 37 -11.84 -3.23 11.68
N ILE A 38 -12.58 -4.34 11.64
CA ILE A 38 -12.40 -5.37 10.62
C ILE A 38 -13.36 -5.16 9.46
N LYS A 39 -12.93 -5.53 8.24
CA LYS A 39 -13.80 -5.56 7.07
C LYS A 39 -15.14 -6.27 7.37
N GLY A 40 -16.24 -5.61 7.03
CA GLY A 40 -17.61 -6.09 7.24
C GLY A 40 -18.24 -5.67 8.57
N ALA A 41 -17.48 -5.12 9.52
CA ALA A 41 -18.03 -4.55 10.74
C ALA A 41 -18.87 -3.30 10.45
N LYS A 42 -19.91 -3.04 11.25
CA LYS A 42 -20.70 -1.81 11.13
C LYS A 42 -19.85 -0.60 11.50
N ILE A 43 -20.02 0.50 10.78
CA ILE A 43 -19.23 1.72 10.97
C ILE A 43 -20.07 2.94 11.32
N TYR A 44 -21.22 3.10 10.67
CA TYR A 44 -22.19 4.13 11.04
C TYR A 44 -23.58 3.74 10.52
N SER A 45 -24.63 4.38 11.06
CA SER A 45 -26.00 4.23 10.59
C SER A 45 -26.53 5.53 10.00
N MET A 46 -27.48 5.41 9.07
CA MET A 46 -28.19 6.57 8.52
C MET A 46 -29.61 6.20 8.09
N ILE A 47 -30.52 7.16 8.12
CA ILE A 47 -31.81 7.06 7.44
C ILE A 47 -31.64 7.61 6.03
N ASN A 48 -31.83 6.77 5.03
CA ASN A 48 -31.66 7.15 3.64
C ASN A 48 -32.87 7.99 3.16
N ASN A 49 -32.63 9.16 2.56
CA ASN A 49 -33.70 10.07 2.16
C ASN A 49 -34.60 9.52 1.03
N ILE A 50 -34.10 8.63 0.18
CA ILE A 50 -34.87 8.06 -0.95
C ILE A 50 -35.79 6.94 -0.46
N THR A 51 -35.25 6.05 0.38
CA THR A 51 -35.96 4.83 0.81
C THR A 51 -36.67 4.99 2.15
N GLY A 52 -36.32 6.01 2.95
CA GLY A 52 -36.81 6.23 4.31
C GLY A 52 -36.36 5.18 5.33
N LYS A 53 -35.47 4.25 4.95
CA LYS A 53 -35.03 3.14 5.81
C LYS A 53 -33.76 3.47 6.58
N LEU A 54 -33.69 3.00 7.81
CA LEU A 54 -32.44 2.92 8.57
C LEU A 54 -31.54 1.86 7.93
N VAL A 55 -30.33 2.27 7.56
CA VAL A 55 -29.30 1.41 6.97
C VAL A 55 -28.01 1.52 7.75
N ASN A 56 -27.40 0.36 8.04
CA ASN A 56 -26.07 0.31 8.63
C ASN A 56 -25.05 0.19 7.50
N GLN A 57 -24.09 1.10 7.47
CA GLN A 57 -22.93 0.96 6.61
C GLN A 57 -21.88 0.07 7.27
N ILE A 58 -21.15 -0.65 6.43
CA ILE A 58 -20.11 -1.57 6.86
C ILE A 58 -18.74 -1.12 6.35
N ALA A 59 -17.71 -1.44 7.12
CA ALA A 59 -16.31 -1.26 6.74
C ALA A 59 -16.02 -2.08 5.46
N LYS A 60 -15.55 -1.40 4.41
CA LYS A 60 -15.14 -2.06 3.17
C LYS A 60 -13.76 -2.73 3.29
N GLU A 61 -12.97 -2.25 4.23
CA GLU A 61 -11.61 -2.66 4.52
C GLU A 61 -11.38 -2.65 6.03
N SER A 62 -10.37 -3.38 6.50
CA SER A 62 -9.92 -3.27 7.89
C SER A 62 -9.04 -2.03 8.08
N GLY A 63 -8.96 -1.56 9.32
CA GLY A 63 -8.04 -0.50 9.71
C GLY A 63 -8.38 0.17 11.03
N ARG A 64 -7.46 0.98 11.53
CA ARG A 64 -7.61 1.83 12.70
C ARG A 64 -8.26 3.15 12.30
N VAL A 65 -9.26 3.57 13.07
CA VAL A 65 -10.05 4.78 12.81
C VAL A 65 -9.31 6.03 13.31
N HIS A 66 -9.26 7.06 12.47
CA HIS A 66 -8.62 8.35 12.67
C HIS A 66 -9.54 9.48 12.20
N ASP A 67 -9.35 10.68 12.76
CA ASP A 67 -9.99 11.92 12.31
C ASP A 67 -11.52 11.81 12.12
N VAL A 68 -12.20 11.26 13.13
CA VAL A 68 -13.66 11.15 13.12
C VAL A 68 -14.29 12.53 13.18
N VAL A 69 -15.02 12.87 12.13
CA VAL A 69 -15.78 14.11 12.02
C VAL A 69 -16.94 14.05 13.01
N ALA A 70 -17.04 15.06 13.87
CA ALA A 70 -18.14 15.18 14.82
C ALA A 70 -19.48 15.26 14.08
N LYS A 71 -20.38 14.32 14.39
CA LYS A 71 -21.75 14.25 13.91
C LYS A 71 -22.66 13.86 15.06
N ASN A 72 -23.80 14.52 15.15
CA ASN A 72 -24.85 14.18 16.10
C ASN A 72 -25.97 13.44 15.38
N GLU A 73 -26.67 12.56 16.11
CA GLU A 73 -27.88 11.94 15.62
C GLU A 73 -28.89 13.00 15.17
N GLY A 74 -29.44 12.84 13.97
CA GLY A 74 -30.34 13.81 13.36
C GLY A 74 -29.67 14.80 12.40
N ASP A 75 -28.34 14.85 12.33
CA ASP A 75 -27.63 15.72 11.39
C ASP A 75 -27.92 15.31 9.94
N LEU A 76 -28.11 16.30 9.06
CA LEU A 76 -28.18 16.04 7.62
C LEU A 76 -26.80 15.66 7.09
N ILE A 77 -26.75 14.64 6.25
CA ILE A 77 -25.53 14.16 5.60
C ILE A 77 -25.72 14.04 4.09
N THR A 78 -24.67 14.34 3.34
CA THR A 78 -24.66 14.32 1.88
C THR A 78 -23.73 13.24 1.36
N LYS A 79 -24.15 12.53 0.31
CA LYS A 79 -23.34 11.51 -0.34
C LYS A 79 -21.95 12.06 -0.71
N GLY A 80 -20.91 11.34 -0.33
CA GLY A 80 -19.53 11.72 -0.59
C GLY A 80 -18.90 12.65 0.45
N GLU A 81 -19.66 13.10 1.45
CA GLU A 81 -19.08 13.76 2.63
C GLU A 81 -18.18 12.78 3.39
N MET A 82 -16.98 13.22 3.78
CA MET A 82 -16.04 12.39 4.54
C MET A 82 -16.46 12.33 6.01
N LEU A 83 -16.44 11.13 6.59
CA LEU A 83 -16.76 10.91 8.01
C LEU A 83 -15.52 10.66 8.85
N PHE A 84 -14.60 9.84 8.36
CA PHE A 84 -13.35 9.53 9.06
C PHE A 84 -12.34 8.91 8.10
N ILE A 85 -11.10 8.83 8.55
CA ILE A 85 -10.00 8.15 7.87
C ILE A 85 -9.75 6.82 8.59
N SER A 86 -9.43 5.77 7.85
CA SER A 86 -9.00 4.49 8.42
C SER A 86 -7.64 4.13 7.85
N THR A 87 -6.70 3.71 8.69
CA THR A 87 -5.36 3.26 8.25
C THR A 87 -5.12 1.80 8.62
N GLU A 88 -4.59 1.03 7.69
CA GLU A 88 -4.13 -0.34 7.93
C GLU A 88 -2.61 -0.39 7.79
N GLU A 89 -1.92 -0.87 8.81
CA GLU A 89 -0.48 -1.19 8.70
C GLU A 89 -0.32 -2.47 7.88
N ILE A 90 0.15 -2.34 6.64
CA ILE A 90 0.35 -3.48 5.73
C ILE A 90 1.72 -4.15 5.89
N PHE A 91 2.64 -3.51 6.62
CA PHE A 91 3.95 -4.03 7.02
C PHE A 91 4.20 -3.70 8.50
N ASP A 92 5.08 -4.46 9.16
CA ASP A 92 5.45 -4.20 10.56
C ASP A 92 6.06 -2.79 10.67
N PRO A 93 5.46 -1.87 11.47
CA PRO A 93 5.97 -0.52 11.61
C PRO A 93 7.38 -0.50 12.18
N ASN A 94 7.83 -1.53 12.89
CA ASN A 94 9.18 -1.62 13.46
C ASN A 94 10.23 -2.17 12.49
N THR A 95 9.84 -2.42 11.23
CA THR A 95 10.80 -2.84 10.19
C THR A 95 11.91 -1.81 10.07
N ASP A 96 13.15 -2.23 10.30
CA ASP A 96 14.32 -1.39 10.09
C ASP A 96 14.57 -1.22 8.58
N ILE A 97 14.03 -0.13 8.03
CA ILE A 97 14.19 0.22 6.62
C ILE A 97 15.65 0.41 6.20
N SER A 98 16.56 0.65 7.15
CA SER A 98 17.99 0.77 6.86
C SER A 98 18.62 -0.56 6.44
N GLN A 99 17.94 -1.68 6.75
CA GLN A 99 18.36 -3.03 6.31
C GLN A 99 17.92 -3.36 4.88
N LEU A 100 16.94 -2.66 4.30
CA LEU A 100 16.40 -2.98 2.96
C LEU A 100 17.46 -3.08 1.85
N PRO A 101 18.53 -2.25 1.83
CA PRO A 101 19.55 -2.37 0.81
C PRO A 101 20.43 -3.62 0.94
N TYR A 102 20.40 -4.34 2.06
CA TYR A 102 21.31 -5.45 2.36
C TYR A 102 20.70 -6.81 2.01
N ILE A 103 21.53 -7.68 1.44
CA ILE A 103 21.18 -9.05 1.10
C ILE A 103 21.13 -9.86 2.41
N PRO A 104 20.01 -10.54 2.71
CA PRO A 104 19.89 -11.35 3.92
C PRO A 104 20.95 -12.44 4.03
N PHE A 105 21.32 -12.78 5.26
CA PHE A 105 22.25 -13.88 5.60
C PHE A 105 23.68 -13.74 5.03
N THR A 106 24.11 -12.51 4.70
CA THR A 106 25.48 -12.23 4.28
C THR A 106 26.35 -11.78 5.46
N ASN A 107 27.58 -12.28 5.53
CA ASN A 107 28.59 -11.81 6.48
C ASN A 107 29.97 -11.78 5.80
N PRO A 108 30.59 -10.60 5.59
CA PRO A 108 30.10 -9.27 5.97
C PRO A 108 28.82 -8.89 5.20
N ALA A 109 28.09 -7.89 5.70
CA ALA A 109 26.87 -7.41 5.07
C ALA A 109 27.15 -6.89 3.65
N VAL A 110 26.42 -7.43 2.67
CA VAL A 110 26.53 -7.04 1.24
C VAL A 110 25.24 -6.36 0.81
N LYS A 111 25.33 -5.31 -0.01
CA LYS A 111 24.16 -4.63 -0.58
C LYS A 111 23.74 -5.26 -1.90
N PHE A 112 22.45 -5.18 -2.22
CA PHE A 112 21.98 -5.39 -3.58
C PHE A 112 22.68 -4.40 -4.53
N GLU A 113 23.03 -4.86 -5.72
CA GLU A 113 23.47 -3.97 -6.77
C GLU A 113 22.25 -3.35 -7.44
N ILE A 114 22.19 -2.01 -7.48
CA ILE A 114 21.11 -1.27 -8.12
C ILE A 114 21.69 -0.56 -9.34
N TYR A 115 21.10 -0.83 -10.50
CA TYR A 115 21.40 -0.17 -11.76
C TYR A 115 20.16 0.57 -12.26
N THR A 116 20.36 1.79 -12.73
CA THR A 116 19.32 2.59 -13.38
C THR A 116 19.93 3.43 -14.49
N GLU A 117 19.26 3.49 -15.65
CA GLU A 117 19.71 4.28 -16.80
C GLU A 117 18.53 4.67 -17.69
N LEU A 118 18.73 5.70 -18.52
CA LEU A 118 17.87 6.03 -19.65
C LEU A 118 18.47 5.39 -20.90
N VAL A 119 17.74 4.48 -21.54
CA VAL A 119 18.20 3.77 -22.74
C VAL A 119 17.31 4.10 -23.93
N GLU A 120 17.90 4.16 -25.13
CA GLU A 120 17.13 4.31 -26.37
C GLU A 120 16.65 2.94 -26.87
N ARG A 121 15.33 2.80 -27.03
CA ARG A 121 14.67 1.61 -27.56
C ARG A 121 13.66 2.03 -28.62
N ASN A 122 13.84 1.54 -29.85
CA ASN A 122 12.96 1.84 -30.98
C ASN A 122 12.73 3.36 -31.17
N ARG A 123 13.78 4.19 -31.00
CA ARG A 123 13.74 5.66 -31.03
C ARG A 123 12.95 6.33 -29.91
N LEU A 124 12.62 5.59 -28.85
CA LEU A 124 12.05 6.11 -27.61
C LEU A 124 13.10 6.03 -26.49
N ILE A 125 13.23 7.10 -25.72
CA ILE A 125 14.04 7.09 -24.50
C ILE A 125 13.18 6.50 -23.38
N VAL A 126 13.66 5.44 -22.76
CA VAL A 126 12.94 4.72 -21.70
C VAL A 126 13.81 4.55 -20.46
N ASN A 127 13.19 4.54 -19.28
CA ASN A 127 13.86 4.24 -18.03
C ASN A 127 13.95 2.74 -17.84
N VAL A 128 15.13 2.25 -17.46
CA VAL A 128 15.37 0.86 -17.06
C VAL A 128 15.88 0.82 -15.62
N ILE A 129 15.60 -0.28 -14.94
CA ILE A 129 16.07 -0.56 -13.59
C ILE A 129 16.40 -2.04 -13.48
N GLU A 130 17.50 -2.36 -12.84
CA GLU A 130 17.82 -3.71 -12.41
C GLU A 130 18.31 -3.68 -10.96
N VAL A 131 17.76 -4.57 -10.14
CA VAL A 131 18.27 -4.85 -8.79
C VAL A 131 18.74 -6.30 -8.76
N ARG A 132 19.98 -6.55 -8.37
CA ARG A 132 20.61 -7.87 -8.42
C ARG A 132 21.14 -8.32 -7.06
N ASP A 133 20.83 -9.57 -6.71
CA ASP A 133 21.45 -10.31 -5.60
C ASP A 133 22.86 -10.74 -6.01
N VAL A 134 23.87 -10.04 -5.51
CA VAL A 134 25.30 -10.32 -5.81
C VAL A 134 25.90 -11.40 -4.90
N ALA A 135 25.16 -11.86 -3.90
CA ALA A 135 25.65 -12.78 -2.86
C ALA A 135 24.62 -13.90 -2.64
N SER A 136 24.25 -14.58 -3.72
CA SER A 136 23.19 -15.57 -3.68
C SER A 136 23.52 -16.70 -2.71
N THR A 137 22.59 -16.95 -1.78
CA THR A 137 22.70 -18.06 -0.82
C THR A 137 22.57 -19.43 -1.49
N ASN A 138 22.00 -19.48 -2.70
CA ASN A 138 21.94 -20.70 -3.50
C ASN A 138 23.16 -20.77 -4.44
N PRO A 139 24.13 -21.68 -4.20
CA PRO A 139 25.34 -21.78 -5.01
C PRO A 139 25.08 -22.25 -6.45
N MET A 140 23.90 -22.82 -6.72
CA MET A 140 23.51 -23.16 -8.09
C MET A 140 23.20 -21.92 -8.93
N ARG A 141 23.02 -20.74 -8.30
CA ARG A 141 22.74 -19.50 -8.99
C ARG A 141 24.02 -18.74 -9.32
N ASN A 142 24.51 -18.91 -10.53
CA ASN A 142 25.73 -18.30 -11.03
C ASN A 142 25.45 -17.50 -12.33
N GLU A 143 26.09 -16.35 -12.50
CA GLU A 143 25.94 -15.50 -13.68
C GLU A 143 26.38 -16.21 -14.98
N GLU A 144 27.28 -17.20 -14.86
CA GLU A 144 27.75 -18.05 -15.97
C GLU A 144 26.68 -19.03 -16.49
N ASN A 145 25.60 -19.28 -15.74
CA ASN A 145 24.57 -20.22 -16.17
C ASN A 145 23.81 -19.68 -17.40
N GLU A 146 23.63 -20.51 -18.42
CA GLU A 146 22.90 -20.12 -19.64
C GLU A 146 21.42 -19.77 -19.35
N ALA A 147 20.76 -20.59 -18.53
CA ALA A 147 19.36 -20.40 -18.20
C ALA A 147 19.18 -19.25 -17.20
N ASN A 148 18.39 -18.23 -17.57
CA ASN A 148 18.15 -17.05 -16.73
C ASN A 148 17.57 -17.39 -15.34
N SER A 149 16.75 -18.43 -15.24
CA SER A 149 16.20 -18.93 -13.95
C SER A 149 17.27 -19.48 -13.00
N LYS A 150 18.45 -19.83 -13.53
CA LYS A 150 19.61 -20.28 -12.75
C LYS A 150 20.65 -19.18 -12.56
N LYS A 151 20.43 -17.95 -13.02
CA LYS A 151 21.33 -16.84 -12.72
C LYS A 151 20.98 -16.20 -11.37
N PRO A 152 21.82 -15.35 -10.75
CA PRO A 152 21.49 -14.70 -9.49
C PRO A 152 20.14 -13.99 -9.55
N LEU A 153 19.44 -13.91 -8.42
CA LEU A 153 18.11 -13.30 -8.37
C LEU A 153 18.21 -11.83 -8.79
N ARG A 154 17.28 -11.40 -9.62
CA ARG A 154 17.18 -10.04 -10.11
C ARG A 154 15.74 -9.64 -10.35
N PHE A 155 15.50 -8.36 -10.12
CA PHE A 155 14.28 -7.64 -10.39
C PHE A 155 14.56 -6.64 -11.51
N GLY A 156 13.65 -6.57 -12.49
CA GLY A 156 13.79 -5.72 -13.66
C GLY A 156 14.85 -6.17 -14.65
N SER A 157 15.29 -5.24 -15.50
CA SER A 157 16.23 -5.47 -16.58
C SER A 157 17.00 -4.20 -16.91
N ARG A 158 18.27 -4.33 -17.30
CA ARG A 158 19.08 -3.22 -17.85
C ARG A 158 18.68 -2.84 -19.29
N THR A 159 17.91 -3.68 -19.97
CA THR A 159 17.69 -3.59 -21.42
C THR A 159 16.23 -3.51 -21.83
N GLU A 160 15.32 -3.87 -20.92
CA GLU A 160 13.87 -3.93 -21.14
C GLU A 160 13.15 -3.10 -20.09
N VAL A 161 12.04 -2.46 -20.49
CA VAL A 161 11.18 -1.69 -19.59
C VAL A 161 10.28 -2.65 -18.83
N THR A 162 10.86 -3.35 -17.88
CA THR A 162 10.16 -4.34 -17.06
C THR A 162 10.63 -4.26 -15.62
N THR A 163 9.71 -4.57 -14.71
CA THR A 163 9.97 -4.85 -13.30
C THR A 163 9.95 -6.35 -13.02
N ALA A 164 9.53 -7.16 -13.99
CA ALA A 164 9.67 -8.60 -13.90
C ALA A 164 11.16 -8.98 -13.96
N GLY A 165 11.51 -10.09 -13.31
CA GLY A 165 12.87 -10.59 -13.29
C GLY A 165 12.89 -12.11 -13.21
N ASN A 166 13.92 -12.71 -12.63
CA ASN A 166 14.03 -14.18 -12.48
C ASN A 166 13.79 -14.63 -11.03
N TRP A 167 13.03 -13.83 -10.28
CA TRP A 167 12.70 -14.00 -8.87
C TRP A 167 11.32 -14.64 -8.63
N GLU A 168 10.57 -14.91 -9.71
CA GLU A 168 9.37 -15.76 -9.73
C GLU A 168 9.71 -17.25 -9.56
#